data_AF-A0A6C0JY62-F1
#
_entry.id   AF-A0A6C0JY62-F1
#
_cell.length_a   1.000
_cell.length_b   1.000
_cell.length_c   1.000
_cell.angle_alpha   90.00
_cell.angle_beta   90.00
_cell.angle_gamma   90.00
#
_symmetry.space_group_name_H-M   'P 1'
#
loop_
_entity.id
_entity.type
_entity.pdbx_description
1 polymer ?
#
loop_
_entity_poly.entity_id
_entity_poly.type
_entity_poly.pdbx_seq_one_letter_code
_entity_poly.pdbx_strand_id
1 'polypeptide(L)'
;MAAASTDEPVYYRIDRSYDDGYTITDSFRVIIPKDKIHDYMDSLFEKLVERNPPSVCPLGVTSEEHLKDKDAHRDLHREHNKKTGDYSTDCDPSPQVVRSADGLEITVSDEDVYKAVPIRMMTESDLTDLDINRVGEIF
;
A
#
# COMPACT_ATOMS: atom_id res chain seq x y z
N MET A 1 -45.25 7.06 -3.18
CA MET A 1 -44.39 5.97 -2.71
C MET A 1 -42.99 6.52 -2.61
N ALA A 2 -42.42 6.61 -1.40
CA ALA A 2 -41.02 6.94 -1.22
C ALA A 2 -40.22 5.64 -1.44
N ALA A 3 -39.24 5.66 -2.35
CA ALA A 3 -38.28 4.58 -2.47
C ALA A 3 -37.53 4.48 -1.14
N ALA A 4 -37.60 3.34 -0.45
CA ALA A 4 -36.72 3.06 0.68
C ALA A 4 -35.27 3.21 0.17
N SER A 5 -34.50 4.13 0.77
CA SER A 5 -33.09 4.24 0.38
C SER A 5 -32.42 2.92 0.70
N THR A 6 -31.72 2.37 -0.27
CA THR A 6 -30.84 1.21 -0.10
C THR A 6 -29.55 1.65 0.60
N ASP A 7 -29.67 2.40 1.70
CA ASP A 7 -28.56 2.74 2.61
C ASP A 7 -28.29 1.53 3.51
N GLU A 8 -27.95 0.39 2.90
CA GLU A 8 -27.27 -0.63 3.67
C GLU A 8 -25.93 -0.04 4.13
N PRO A 9 -25.61 -0.09 5.43
CA PRO A 9 -24.33 0.42 5.91
C PRO A 9 -23.23 -0.42 5.29
N VAL A 10 -22.44 0.21 4.40
CA VAL A 10 -21.27 -0.42 3.80
C VAL A 10 -20.12 -0.26 4.78
N TYR A 11 -19.59 -1.38 5.23
CA TYR A 11 -18.34 -1.42 5.97
C TYR A 11 -17.22 -1.92 5.05
N TYR A 12 -15.98 -1.65 5.43
CA TYR A 12 -14.80 -2.12 4.74
C TYR A 12 -13.92 -2.90 5.70
N ARG A 13 -13.27 -3.94 5.19
CA ARG A 13 -12.05 -4.48 5.81
C ARG A 13 -10.87 -4.13 4.93
N ILE A 14 -9.67 -4.21 5.49
CA ILE A 14 -8.45 -4.14 4.69
C ILE A 14 -7.93 -5.57 4.52
N ASP A 15 -7.66 -5.95 3.28
CA ASP A 15 -6.96 -7.19 2.94
C ASP A 15 -5.55 -6.81 2.51
N ARG A 16 -4.53 -7.50 3.04
CA ARG A 16 -3.16 -7.46 2.53
C ARG A 16 -2.92 -8.71 1.71
N SER A 17 -2.54 -8.56 0.45
CA SER A 17 -2.05 -9.66 -0.38
C SER A 17 -0.58 -9.48 -0.69
N TYR A 18 0.18 -10.57 -0.63
CA TYR A 18 1.60 -10.59 -0.98
C TYR A 18 1.99 -11.90 -1.65
N ASP A 19 3.05 -11.88 -2.44
CA ASP A 19 3.57 -13.05 -3.16
C ASP A 19 4.88 -13.53 -2.52
N ASP A 20 4.81 -14.67 -1.84
CA ASP A 20 5.99 -15.38 -1.29
C ASP A 20 6.20 -16.71 -2.04
N GLY A 21 6.00 -16.70 -3.37
CA GLY A 21 5.91 -17.89 -4.22
C GLY A 21 4.51 -18.49 -4.33
N TYR A 22 3.55 -17.95 -3.56
CA TYR A 22 2.11 -18.16 -3.65
C TYR A 22 1.42 -16.87 -3.21
N THR A 23 0.28 -16.53 -3.82
CA THR A 23 -0.53 -15.39 -3.36
C THR A 23 -1.17 -15.69 -2.01
N ILE A 24 -0.67 -15.07 -0.95
CA ILE A 24 -1.24 -15.13 0.40
C ILE A 24 -2.14 -13.90 0.58
N THR A 25 -3.25 -14.04 1.31
CA THR A 25 -4.14 -12.91 1.65
C THR A 25 -4.47 -12.92 3.13
N ASP A 26 -4.03 -11.89 3.83
CA ASP A 26 -4.33 -11.63 5.23
C ASP A 26 -5.41 -10.55 5.35
N SER A 27 -6.56 -10.90 5.90
CA SER A 27 -7.60 -9.94 6.23
C SER A 27 -7.36 -9.36 7.63
N PHE A 28 -7.21 -8.03 7.70
CA PHE A 28 -7.22 -7.35 8.98
C PHE A 28 -8.61 -7.47 9.62
N ARG A 29 -8.64 -7.70 10.94
CA ARG A 29 -9.90 -7.86 11.71
C ARG A 29 -10.67 -6.56 11.91
N VAL A 30 -10.12 -5.43 11.47
CA VAL A 30 -10.72 -4.11 11.67
C VAL A 30 -11.81 -3.89 10.62
N ILE A 31 -13.01 -3.58 11.11
CA ILE A 31 -14.17 -3.22 10.30
C ILE A 31 -14.31 -1.69 10.33
N ILE A 32 -14.25 -1.06 9.16
CA ILE A 32 -14.15 0.39 8.99
C ILE A 32 -15.45 0.88 8.35
N PRO A 33 -16.18 1.82 8.98
CA PRO A 33 -17.32 2.48 8.35
C PRO A 33 -16.95 3.18 7.04
N LYS A 34 -17.86 3.19 6.05
CA LYS A 34 -17.65 3.85 4.75
C LYS A 34 -17.22 5.32 4.85
N ASP A 35 -17.72 6.06 5.83
CA ASP A 35 -17.35 7.46 6.05
C ASP A 35 -15.92 7.65 6.57
N LYS A 36 -15.29 6.60 7.10
CA LYS A 36 -13.94 6.63 7.69
C LYS A 36 -12.86 5.90 6.87
N ILE A 37 -13.24 5.22 5.79
CA ILE A 37 -12.30 4.38 5.03
C ILE A 37 -11.18 5.20 4.39
N HIS A 38 -11.49 6.39 3.87
CA HIS A 38 -10.47 7.24 3.25
C HIS A 38 -9.46 7.76 4.29
N ASP A 39 -9.92 8.30 5.42
CA ASP A 39 -9.04 8.73 6.52
C ASP A 39 -8.15 7.59 7.04
N TYR A 40 -8.71 6.39 7.12
CA TYR A 40 -7.95 5.20 7.50
C TYR A 40 -6.87 4.85 6.47
N MET A 41 -7.23 4.83 5.18
CA MET A 41 -6.29 4.55 4.09
C MET A 41 -5.21 5.63 3.96
N ASP A 42 -5.53 6.90 4.25
CA ASP A 42 -4.57 8.00 4.30
C ASP A 42 -3.54 7.74 5.41
N SER A 43 -4.02 7.41 6.61
CA SER A 43 -3.17 7.10 7.76
C SER A 43 -2.28 5.86 7.51
N LEU A 44 -2.83 4.85 6.84
CA LEU A 44 -2.08 3.66 6.45
C LEU A 44 -0.99 3.99 5.42
N PHE A 45 -1.32 4.80 4.41
CA PHE A 45 -0.38 5.22 3.38
C PHE A 45 0.81 5.98 3.99
N GLU A 46 0.56 6.96 4.86
CA GLU A 46 1.62 7.73 5.53
C GLU A 46 2.58 6.81 6.33
N LYS A 47 2.03 5.88 7.10
CA LYS A 47 2.83 4.89 7.86
C LYS A 47 3.66 3.99 6.95
N LEU A 48 3.11 3.58 5.82
CA LEU A 48 3.83 2.73 4.86
C LEU A 48 4.96 3.50 4.19
N VAL A 49 4.73 4.77 3.83
CA VAL A 49 5.77 5.66 3.26
C VAL A 49 6.92 5.87 4.25
N GLU A 50 6.61 6.10 5.52
CA GLU A 50 7.63 6.27 6.57
C GLU A 50 8.48 5.01 6.77
N ARG A 51 7.85 3.83 6.69
CA ARG A 51 8.54 2.54 6.84
C ARG A 51 9.31 2.09 5.60
N ASN A 52 8.90 2.54 4.42
CA ASN A 52 9.49 2.16 3.14
C ASN A 52 9.98 3.41 2.39
N PRO A 53 10.97 4.14 2.94
CA PRO A 53 11.50 5.32 2.26
C PRO A 53 12.16 4.90 0.94
N PRO A 54 12.04 5.71 -0.13
CA PRO A 54 12.78 5.47 -1.36
C PRO A 54 14.29 5.47 -1.09
N SER A 55 15.03 4.63 -1.81
CA SER A 55 16.49 4.60 -1.68
C SER A 55 17.11 5.84 -2.31
N VAL A 56 18.12 6.43 -1.67
CA VAL A 56 18.87 7.52 -2.28
C VAL A 56 19.91 6.92 -3.24
N CYS A 57 19.86 7.30 -4.52
CA CYS A 57 20.90 6.91 -5.47
C CYS A 57 22.21 7.64 -5.14
N PRO A 58 23.34 6.93 -4.93
CA PRO A 58 24.62 7.55 -4.62
C PRO A 58 25.19 8.38 -5.78
N LEU A 59 24.68 8.17 -7.00
CA LEU A 59 25.03 8.94 -8.19
C LEU A 59 24.14 10.17 -8.40
N GLY A 60 23.21 10.44 -7.48
CA GLY A 60 22.35 11.62 -7.49
C GLY A 60 21.13 11.52 -8.41
N VAL A 61 20.81 10.33 -8.93
CA VAL A 61 19.61 10.11 -9.76
C VAL A 61 18.36 10.24 -8.88
N THR A 62 17.44 11.11 -9.29
CA THR A 62 16.15 11.30 -8.62
C THR A 62 15.16 10.20 -8.95
N SER A 63 14.11 10.06 -8.14
CA SER A 63 12.99 9.15 -8.41
C SER A 63 12.36 9.41 -9.78
N GLU A 64 12.16 10.68 -10.14
CA GLU A 64 11.54 11.07 -11.41
C GLU A 64 12.40 10.67 -12.61
N GLU A 65 13.72 10.88 -12.53
CA GLU A 65 14.67 10.48 -13.57
C GLU A 65 14.73 8.96 -13.71
N HIS A 66 14.74 8.24 -12.59
CA HIS A 66 14.75 6.78 -12.61
C HIS A 66 13.48 6.20 -13.23
N LEU A 67 12.30 6.75 -12.89
CA LEU A 67 11.02 6.30 -13.44
C LEU A 67 10.88 6.60 -14.94
N LYS A 68 11.56 7.65 -15.42
CA LYS A 68 11.57 8.01 -16.85
C LYS A 68 12.36 7.02 -17.69
N ASP A 69 13.50 6.54 -17.19
CA ASP A 69 14.36 5.58 -17.88
C ASP A 69 15.15 4.72 -16.88
N LYS A 70 14.59 3.55 -16.54
CA LYS A 70 15.20 2.60 -15.60
C LYS A 70 16.49 2.00 -16.14
N ASP A 71 16.62 1.85 -17.45
CA ASP A 71 17.80 1.26 -18.09
C ASP A 71 18.96 2.26 -18.12
N ALA A 72 18.69 3.54 -18.40
CA ALA A 72 19.68 4.60 -18.30
C ALA A 72 20.26 4.70 -16.87
N HIS A 73 19.41 4.56 -15.84
CA HIS A 73 19.89 4.51 -14.45
C HIS A 73 20.86 3.34 -14.22
N ARG A 74 20.54 2.14 -14.73
CA ARG A 74 21.40 0.95 -14.61
C ARG A 74 22.72 1.12 -15.35
N ASP A 75 22.70 1.75 -16.53
CA ASP A 75 23.90 2.02 -17.30
C ASP A 75 24.82 3.03 -16.62
N LEU A 76 24.28 4.06 -15.95
CA LEU A 76 25.07 4.99 -15.13
C LEU A 76 25.84 4.26 -14.02
N HIS A 77 25.18 3.34 -13.30
CA HIS A 77 25.84 2.50 -12.30
C HIS A 77 26.91 1.60 -12.92
N ARG A 78 26.62 0.98 -14.07
CA ARG A 78 27.58 0.13 -14.78
C ARG A 78 28.84 0.91 -15.19
N GLU A 79 28.69 2.14 -15.69
CA GLU A 79 29.80 2.99 -16.08
C GLU A 79 30.61 3.49 -14.89
N HIS A 80 29.95 3.87 -13.80
CA HIS A 80 30.61 4.26 -12.56
C HIS A 80 31.44 3.10 -12.00
N ASN A 81 30.86 1.91 -11.89
CA ASN A 81 31.50 0.73 -11.32
C ASN A 81 32.72 0.27 -12.13
N LYS A 82 32.69 0.44 -13.47
CA LYS A 82 33.87 0.21 -14.33
C LYS A 82 35.04 1.13 -14.00
N LYS A 83 34.78 2.36 -13.54
CA LYS A 83 35.80 3.38 -13.25
C LYS A 83 36.36 3.23 -11.84
N THR A 84 35.51 2.93 -10.86
CA THR A 84 35.91 2.89 -9.45
C THR A 84 36.32 1.50 -8.98
N GLY A 85 35.85 0.44 -9.66
CA GLY A 85 36.00 -0.94 -9.18
C GLY A 85 35.05 -1.29 -8.03
N ASP A 86 34.30 -0.31 -7.51
CA ASP A 86 33.26 -0.51 -6.51
C ASP A 86 31.98 -0.97 -7.18
N TYR A 87 31.35 -2.00 -6.62
CA TYR A 87 30.09 -2.51 -7.11
C TYR A 87 28.95 -1.91 -6.30
N SER A 88 28.22 -0.96 -6.90
CA SER A 88 26.93 -0.48 -6.40
C SER A 88 25.95 -0.47 -7.56
N THR A 89 24.95 -1.36 -7.55
CA THR A 89 23.88 -1.42 -8.57
C THR A 89 22.49 -1.42 -7.99
N ASP A 90 22.38 -1.54 -6.66
CA ASP A 90 21.14 -1.97 -6.01
C ASP A 90 20.47 -0.80 -5.29
N CYS A 91 20.39 0.36 -5.95
CA CYS A 91 19.52 1.43 -5.50
C CYS A 91 18.28 1.51 -6.40
N ASP A 92 17.11 1.59 -5.78
CA ASP A 92 15.87 1.93 -6.44
C ASP A 92 15.29 3.21 -5.81
N PRO A 93 15.50 4.38 -6.42
CA PRO A 93 14.96 5.62 -5.93
C PRO A 93 13.46 5.78 -6.21
N SER A 94 12.78 4.82 -6.86
CA SER A 94 11.33 4.87 -7.06
C SER A 94 10.60 4.95 -5.72
N PRO A 95 9.44 5.64 -5.66
CA PRO A 95 8.54 5.52 -4.53
C PRO A 95 8.18 4.05 -4.32
N GLN A 96 8.51 3.54 -3.14
CA GLN A 96 8.20 2.16 -2.79
C GLN A 96 6.71 2.01 -2.47
N VAL A 97 5.99 3.09 -2.16
CA VAL A 97 4.57 3.06 -1.81
C VAL A 97 3.77 3.90 -2.79
N VAL A 98 2.81 3.27 -3.47
CA VAL A 98 1.94 3.92 -4.45
C VAL A 98 0.49 3.68 -4.06
N ARG A 99 -0.37 4.68 -4.30
CA ARG A 99 -1.80 4.59 -4.03
C ARG A 99 -2.60 4.69 -5.33
N SER A 100 -3.62 3.86 -5.43
CA SER A 100 -4.63 3.90 -6.50
C SER A 100 -5.40 5.21 -6.53
N ALA A 101 -6.00 5.50 -7.69
CA ALA A 101 -6.73 6.75 -7.92
C ALA A 101 -8.01 6.89 -7.08
N ASP A 102 -8.65 5.79 -6.70
CA ASP A 102 -9.81 5.79 -5.80
C ASP A 102 -9.41 5.84 -4.31
N GLY A 103 -8.12 5.70 -4.02
CA GLY A 103 -7.56 5.72 -2.68
C GLY A 103 -7.83 4.47 -1.84
N LEU A 104 -8.39 3.40 -2.43
CA LEU A 104 -8.80 2.17 -1.76
C LEU A 104 -7.82 1.02 -1.91
N GLU A 105 -6.75 1.23 -2.66
CA GLU A 105 -5.65 0.28 -2.83
C GLU A 105 -4.29 0.97 -2.68
N ILE A 106 -3.38 0.37 -1.91
CA ILE A 106 -1.99 0.81 -1.71
C ILE A 106 -1.06 -0.35 -2.05
N THR A 107 -0.06 -0.10 -2.89
CA THR A 107 0.97 -1.08 -3.26
C THR A 107 2.30 -0.69 -2.63
N VAL A 108 3.03 -1.65 -2.06
CA VAL A 108 4.39 -1.48 -1.51
C VAL A 108 5.36 -2.40 -2.26
N SER A 109 6.44 -1.82 -2.79
CA SER A 109 7.60 -2.51 -3.39
C SER A 109 7.27 -3.56 -4.46
N ASP A 110 6.18 -3.38 -5.22
CA ASP A 110 5.63 -4.36 -6.16
C ASP A 110 5.27 -5.74 -5.55
N GLU A 111 5.31 -5.88 -4.22
CA GLU A 111 5.15 -7.15 -3.49
C GLU A 111 3.88 -7.17 -2.63
N ASP A 112 3.65 -6.14 -1.83
CA ASP A 112 2.51 -6.04 -0.93
C ASP A 112 1.40 -5.16 -1.52
N VAL A 113 0.15 -5.62 -1.48
CA VAL A 113 -1.02 -4.84 -1.87
C VAL A 113 -2.03 -4.82 -0.72
N TYR A 114 -2.35 -3.62 -0.24
CA TYR A 114 -3.37 -3.37 0.77
C TYR A 114 -4.62 -2.85 0.09
N LYS A 115 -5.73 -3.56 0.22
CA LYS A 115 -7.00 -3.25 -0.46
C LYS A 115 -8.15 -3.13 0.52
N ALA A 116 -8.89 -2.04 0.42
CA ALA A 116 -10.16 -1.87 1.11
C ALA A 116 -11.26 -2.66 0.39
N VAL A 117 -11.77 -3.70 1.05
CA VAL A 117 -12.78 -4.61 0.51
C VAL A 117 -14.13 -4.31 1.17
N PRO A 118 -15.18 -3.95 0.39
CA PRO A 118 -16.49 -3.69 0.94
C PRO A 118 -17.13 -4.99 1.45
N ILE A 119 -17.71 -4.93 2.64
CA ILE A 119 -18.48 -5.99 3.26
C ILE A 119 -19.95 -5.61 3.13
N ARG A 120 -20.71 -6.42 2.38
CA ARG A 120 -22.16 -6.32 2.28
C ARG A 120 -22.75 -7.36 3.23
N MET A 121 -23.64 -6.93 4.13
CA MET A 121 -24.28 -7.73 5.18
C MET A 121 -23.41 -7.98 6.42
N MET A 122 -23.44 -7.01 7.34
CA MET A 122 -23.29 -7.30 8.76
C MET A 122 -24.55 -6.80 9.45
N THR A 123 -25.24 -7.68 10.16
CA THR A 123 -26.19 -7.25 11.17
C THR A 123 -25.42 -6.71 12.38
N GLU A 124 -26.01 -5.85 13.21
CA GLU A 124 -25.34 -5.38 14.45
C GLU A 124 -24.88 -6.54 15.36
N SER A 125 -25.48 -7.73 15.20
CA SER A 125 -25.10 -8.97 15.88
C SER A 125 -23.83 -9.64 15.32
N ASP A 126 -23.52 -9.47 14.03
CA ASP A 126 -22.27 -9.96 13.44
C ASP A 126 -21.07 -9.08 13.83
N LEU A 127 -21.35 -7.84 14.24
CA LEU A 127 -20.36 -6.89 14.72
C LEU A 127 -19.93 -7.15 16.18
N THR A 128 -20.73 -7.88 16.98
CA THR A 128 -20.35 -8.18 18.39
C THR A 128 -19.31 -9.29 18.54
N ASP A 129 -19.11 -10.12 17.51
CA ASP A 129 -18.06 -11.15 17.48
C ASP A 129 -16.73 -10.67 16.87
N LEU A 130 -16.75 -9.50 16.21
CA LEU A 130 -15.57 -8.84 15.68
C LEU A 130 -15.23 -7.69 16.63
N ASP A 131 -14.11 -7.77 17.32
CA ASP A 131 -13.59 -6.74 18.24
C ASP A 131 -13.56 -5.32 17.60
N ILE A 132 -14.69 -4.61 17.62
CA ILE A 132 -14.85 -3.23 17.09
C ILE A 132 -14.01 -2.24 17.92
N ASN A 133 -13.52 -2.67 19.08
CA ASN A 133 -12.76 -1.84 20.02
C ASN A 133 -11.24 -1.95 19.88
N ARG A 134 -10.72 -2.71 18.91
CA ARG A 134 -9.27 -2.76 18.66
C ARG A 134 -8.83 -1.79 17.57
N VAL A 135 -9.22 -0.52 17.72
CA VAL A 135 -8.52 0.59 17.07
C VAL A 135 -7.18 0.74 17.80
N GLY A 136 -6.16 -0.01 17.41
CA GLY A 136 -4.88 0.15 18.11
C GLY A 136 -3.70 -0.71 17.71
N GLU A 137 -3.90 -1.90 17.14
CA GLU A 137 -2.76 -2.78 16.86
C GLU A 137 -2.93 -3.44 15.49
N ILE A 138 -2.68 -2.63 14.46
CA ILE A 138 -2.13 -3.18 13.23
C ILE A 138 -0.72 -2.61 13.19
N PHE A 139 0.24 -3.52 13.39
CA PHE A 139 1.67 -3.35 13.65
C PHE A 139 2.08 -3.08 15.09
#